data_AF-A0A933I5P5-F1
#
_entry.id   AF-A0A933I5P5-F1
#
_cell.length_a   1.000
_cell.length_b   1.000
_cell.length_c   1.000
_cell.angle_alpha   90.00
_cell.angle_beta   90.00
_cell.angle_gamma   90.00
#
_symmetry.space_group_name_H-M   'P 1'
#
loop_
_entity.id
_entity.type
_entity.pdbx_description
1 polymer ?
#
loop_
_entity_poly.entity_id
_entity_poly.type
_entity_poly.pdbx_seq_one_letter_code
_entity_poly.pdbx_strand_id
1 'polypeptide(L)'
;MEDKEKTKQESSPVPDISDKIWDFFTSVKLTIVILIIIALTSIVGTIIEQDAEPEKNIQLLAKFFGDSMAPTFYNIFLKLDFMNMYHSWWFIALLLLFCVNLIVCTLDRLPKTLKIINTPMKPMGETVIKTLPVKKELRVKAGLAAAKDAFLNSLSAAGFRVFEAAEGDSVELYTQKGRYSRLGLYIVHLSIFLIFIGAIIGAKEAGSRFR
;
A
#
# COMPACT_ATOMS: atom_id res chain seq x y z
N MET A 1 -56.94 -0.71 13.28
CA MET A 1 -56.16 -1.89 12.87
C MET A 1 -55.00 -1.38 12.03
N GLU A 2 -54.09 -0.64 12.64
CA GLU A 2 -52.92 -1.18 13.39
C GLU A 2 -51.89 -1.79 12.45
N ASP A 3 -50.88 -0.99 12.17
CA ASP A 3 -49.47 -1.29 12.41
C ASP A 3 -49.02 -2.74 12.17
N LYS A 4 -48.21 -2.90 11.12
CA LYS A 4 -46.81 -3.33 11.28
C LYS A 4 -46.02 -3.15 10.00
N GLU A 5 -45.63 -1.90 9.79
CA GLU A 5 -44.31 -1.56 9.27
C GLU A 5 -43.27 -2.16 10.24
N LYS A 6 -42.92 -3.43 10.06
CA LYS A 6 -41.76 -4.01 10.75
C LYS A 6 -40.50 -3.50 10.06
N THR A 7 -40.02 -2.37 10.59
CA THR A 7 -38.63 -1.93 10.64
C THR A 7 -37.69 -3.13 10.49
N LYS A 8 -37.07 -3.26 9.31
CA LYS A 8 -35.94 -4.14 9.09
C LYS A 8 -34.78 -3.52 9.85
N GLN A 9 -34.72 -3.88 11.12
CA GLN A 9 -33.73 -3.49 12.10
C GLN A 9 -32.35 -3.79 11.52
N GLU A 10 -31.65 -2.73 11.14
CA GLU A 10 -30.26 -2.71 10.73
C GLU A 10 -29.45 -3.13 11.97
N SER A 11 -29.22 -4.43 12.12
CA SER A 11 -28.32 -4.96 13.12
C SER A 11 -26.90 -4.55 12.71
N SER A 12 -26.39 -3.47 13.30
CA SER A 12 -24.97 -3.20 13.33
C SER A 12 -24.26 -4.47 13.82
N PRO A 13 -23.31 -5.04 13.05
CA PRO A 13 -22.62 -6.24 13.51
C PRO A 13 -21.77 -5.81 14.71
N VAL A 14 -22.03 -6.40 15.88
CA VAL A 14 -21.08 -6.33 16.98
C VAL A 14 -19.80 -6.94 16.43
N PRO A 15 -18.68 -6.20 16.35
CA PRO A 15 -17.48 -6.71 15.71
C PRO A 15 -17.02 -7.94 16.47
N ASP A 16 -17.04 -9.08 15.78
CA ASP A 16 -16.57 -10.34 16.30
C ASP A 16 -15.07 -10.21 16.61
N ILE A 17 -14.54 -11.05 17.50
CA ILE A 17 -13.10 -11.04 17.82
C ILE A 17 -12.28 -11.25 16.53
N SER A 18 -12.82 -12.04 15.60
CA SER A 18 -12.28 -12.23 14.24
C SER A 18 -12.18 -10.91 13.46
N ASP A 19 -13.22 -10.08 13.48
CA ASP A 19 -13.24 -8.81 12.75
C ASP A 19 -12.20 -7.83 13.30
N LYS A 20 -12.03 -7.79 14.62
CA LYS A 20 -11.01 -6.94 15.26
C LYS A 20 -9.59 -7.38 14.91
N ILE A 21 -9.34 -8.68 14.86
CA ILE A 21 -8.06 -9.24 14.43
C ILE A 21 -7.82 -8.89 12.95
N TRP A 22 -8.84 -9.08 12.11
CA TRP A 22 -8.78 -8.73 10.69
C TRP A 22 -8.47 -7.25 10.47
N ASP A 23 -9.15 -6.36 11.19
CA ASP A 23 -8.92 -4.91 11.14
C ASP A 23 -7.51 -4.52 11.61
N PHE A 24 -6.99 -5.21 12.62
CA PHE A 24 -5.61 -5.00 13.08
C PHE A 24 -4.60 -5.35 11.97
N PHE A 25 -4.75 -6.50 11.32
CA PHE A 25 -3.88 -6.91 10.21
C PHE A 25 -4.11 -6.12 8.92
N THR A 26 -5.28 -5.48 8.76
CA THR A 26 -5.61 -4.59 7.63
C THR A 26 -5.11 -3.15 7.85
N SER A 27 -4.58 -2.84 9.04
CA SER A 27 -4.13 -1.50 9.39
C SER A 27 -2.83 -1.10 8.68
N VAL A 28 -2.90 -0.02 7.90
CA VAL A 28 -1.71 0.60 7.28
C VAL A 28 -0.75 1.17 8.32
N LYS A 29 -1.27 1.62 9.48
CA LYS A 29 -0.43 2.12 10.58
C LYS A 29 0.47 1.01 11.12
N LEU A 30 -0.06 -0.21 11.25
CA LEU A 30 0.70 -1.37 11.66
C LEU A 30 1.83 -1.65 10.66
N THR A 31 1.52 -1.65 9.36
CA THR A 31 2.51 -1.83 8.29
C THR A 31 3.67 -0.85 8.40
N ILE A 32 3.35 0.45 8.57
CA ILE A 32 4.35 1.52 8.65
C ILE A 32 5.24 1.33 9.87
N VAL A 33 4.66 1.00 11.04
CA VAL A 33 5.43 0.75 12.26
C VAL A 33 6.37 -0.45 12.08
N ILE A 34 5.89 -1.56 11.53
CA ILE A 34 6.72 -2.75 11.28
C ILE A 34 7.85 -2.43 10.30
N LEU A 35 7.56 -1.70 9.22
CA LEU A 35 8.58 -1.27 8.25
C LEU A 35 9.66 -0.41 8.89
N ILE A 36 9.29 0.52 9.76
CA ILE A 36 10.26 1.36 10.48
C ILE A 36 11.14 0.50 11.39
N ILE A 37 10.55 -0.46 12.13
CA ILE A 37 11.32 -1.36 12.99
C ILE A 37 12.30 -2.17 12.15
N ILE A 38 11.83 -2.82 11.08
CA ILE A 38 12.69 -3.59 10.17
C ILE A 38 13.80 -2.70 9.60
N ALA A 39 13.50 -1.48 9.17
CA ALA A 39 14.49 -0.57 8.61
C ALA A 39 15.56 -0.17 9.63
N LEU A 40 15.18 0.21 10.85
CA LEU A 40 16.11 0.57 11.91
C LEU A 40 17.01 -0.61 12.28
N THR A 41 16.41 -1.80 12.42
CA THR A 41 17.15 -3.00 12.73
C THR A 41 18.10 -3.40 11.59
N SER A 42 17.66 -3.31 10.33
CA SER A 42 18.50 -3.56 9.16
C SER A 42 19.69 -2.61 9.07
N ILE A 43 19.54 -1.34 9.44
CA ILE A 43 20.66 -0.38 9.53
C ILE A 43 21.70 -0.89 10.54
N VAL A 44 21.25 -1.31 11.73
CA VAL A 44 22.14 -1.87 12.76
C VAL A 44 22.84 -3.14 12.25
N GLY A 45 22.10 -4.07 11.64
CA GLY A 45 22.66 -5.31 11.09
C GLY A 45 23.55 -5.12 9.86
N THR A 46 23.49 -3.96 9.19
CA THR A 46 24.43 -3.60 8.11
C THR A 46 25.76 -3.07 8.66
N ILE A 47 25.73 -2.42 9.83
CA ILE A 47 26.94 -1.92 10.50
C ILE A 47 27.74 -3.08 11.11
N ILE A 48 27.05 -4.11 11.62
CA ILE A 48 27.67 -5.29 12.23
C ILE A 48 27.98 -6.32 11.14
N GLU A 49 29.22 -6.80 11.09
CA GLU A 49 29.61 -7.86 10.15
C GLU A 49 28.96 -9.18 10.59
N GLN A 50 28.05 -9.71 9.77
CA GLN A 50 27.29 -10.94 10.07
C GLN A 50 28.20 -12.17 9.92
N ASP A 51 28.08 -13.12 10.84
CA ASP A 51 28.88 -14.36 10.89
C ASP A 51 30.42 -14.14 10.89
N ALA A 52 30.88 -12.95 11.27
CA ALA A 52 32.28 -12.60 11.34
C ALA A 52 32.94 -12.98 12.68
N GLU A 53 34.28 -12.98 12.70
CA GLU A 53 35.05 -13.21 13.91
C GLU A 53 34.71 -12.19 15.01
N PRO A 54 34.52 -12.63 16.27
CA PRO A 54 34.18 -11.76 17.40
C PRO A 54 35.08 -10.53 17.54
N GLU A 55 36.38 -10.68 17.27
CA GLU A 55 37.38 -9.62 17.42
C GLU A 55 37.08 -8.42 16.53
N LYS A 56 36.63 -8.65 15.28
CA LYS A 56 36.31 -7.56 14.35
C LYS A 56 35.12 -6.74 14.82
N ASN A 57 34.06 -7.41 15.27
CA ASN A 57 32.85 -6.76 15.77
C ASN A 57 33.10 -6.03 17.10
N ILE A 58 33.96 -6.57 17.98
CA ILE A 58 34.39 -5.88 19.21
C ILE A 58 35.19 -4.63 18.88
N GLN A 59 36.15 -4.69 17.95
CA GLN A 59 36.92 -3.52 17.52
C GLN A 59 36.03 -2.43 16.87
N LEU A 60 35.04 -2.84 16.08
CA LEU A 60 34.07 -1.93 15.50
C LEU A 60 33.23 -1.24 16.60
N LEU A 61 32.72 -2.01 17.57
CA LEU A 61 31.98 -1.47 18.70
C LEU A 61 32.85 -0.55 19.58
N ALA A 62 34.14 -0.85 19.74
CA ALA A 62 35.09 0.01 20.46
C ALA A 62 35.24 1.38 19.80
N LYS A 63 35.22 1.46 18.47
CA LYS A 63 35.24 2.75 17.75
C LYS A 63 33.97 3.58 17.97
N PHE A 64 32.81 2.95 18.17
CA PHE A 64 31.53 3.65 18.36
C PHE A 64 31.22 3.98 19.83
N PHE A 65 31.56 3.07 20.76
CA PHE A 65 31.13 3.12 22.16
C PHE A 65 32.29 3.22 23.17
N GLY A 66 33.55 3.12 22.70
CA GLY A 66 34.76 3.15 23.52
C GLY A 66 35.20 1.75 24.00
N ASP A 67 36.51 1.60 24.23
CA ASP A 67 37.15 0.31 24.57
C ASP A 67 36.59 -0.35 25.85
N SER A 68 36.16 0.46 26.82
CA SER A 68 35.60 -0.04 28.09
C SER A 68 34.17 -0.60 27.95
N MET A 69 33.40 -0.09 26.98
CA MET A 69 31.99 -0.45 26.80
C MET A 69 31.79 -1.48 25.68
N ALA A 70 32.77 -1.63 24.78
CA ALA A 70 32.71 -2.55 23.65
C ALA A 70 32.38 -4.01 24.03
N PRO A 71 32.99 -4.62 25.07
CA PRO A 71 32.68 -6.00 25.45
C PRO A 71 31.25 -6.15 26.00
N THR A 72 30.74 -5.12 26.66
CA THR A 72 29.39 -5.09 27.21
C THR A 72 28.35 -5.00 26.10
N PHE A 73 28.53 -4.07 25.15
CA PHE A 73 27.65 -3.96 23.97
C PHE A 73 27.71 -5.21 23.10
N TYR A 74 28.90 -5.79 22.91
CA TYR A 74 29.06 -7.04 22.17
C TYR A 74 28.24 -8.18 22.80
N ASN A 75 28.32 -8.36 24.12
CA ASN A 75 27.53 -9.36 24.83
C ASN A 75 26.02 -9.11 24.74
N ILE A 76 25.57 -7.86 24.78
CA ILE A 76 24.15 -7.51 24.60
C ILE A 76 23.71 -7.87 23.18
N PHE A 77 24.49 -7.50 22.17
CA PHE A 77 24.17 -7.75 20.77
C PHE A 77 24.19 -9.24 20.45
N LEU A 78 25.12 -9.99 21.05
CA LEU A 78 25.16 -11.45 20.94
C LEU A 78 23.92 -12.10 21.56
N LYS A 79 23.48 -11.65 22.75
CA LYS A 79 22.26 -12.16 23.41
C LYS A 79 20.98 -11.84 22.65
N LEU A 80 20.95 -10.67 22.01
CA LEU A 80 19.85 -10.25 21.13
C LEU A 80 19.98 -10.79 19.70
N ASP A 81 21.01 -11.60 19.43
CA ASP A 81 21.24 -12.29 18.16
C ASP A 81 21.46 -11.33 16.98
N PHE A 82 21.98 -10.13 17.23
CA PHE A 82 22.34 -9.14 16.20
C PHE A 82 23.56 -9.56 15.36
N MET A 83 24.35 -10.51 15.85
CA MET A 83 25.51 -11.06 15.14
C MET A 83 25.09 -12.04 14.03
N ASN A 84 23.89 -12.63 14.15
CA ASN A 84 23.23 -13.41 13.10
C ASN A 84 21.76 -12.96 12.96
N MET A 85 21.59 -11.66 12.75
CA MET A 85 20.30 -10.98 12.79
C MET A 85 19.32 -11.55 11.77
N TYR A 86 19.78 -11.83 10.55
CA TYR A 86 18.93 -12.26 9.45
C TYR A 86 18.33 -13.67 9.63
N HIS A 87 18.96 -14.50 10.46
CA HIS A 87 18.44 -15.83 10.83
C HIS A 87 17.77 -15.84 12.19
N SER A 88 17.75 -14.71 12.91
CA SER A 88 17.17 -14.66 14.23
C SER A 88 15.65 -14.80 14.21
N TRP A 89 15.12 -15.52 15.20
CA TRP A 89 13.70 -15.84 15.30
C TRP A 89 12.81 -14.57 15.33
N TRP A 90 13.26 -13.50 15.99
CA TRP A 90 12.49 -12.26 16.11
C TRP A 90 12.49 -11.46 14.80
N PHE A 91 13.59 -11.47 14.05
CA PHE A 91 13.68 -10.77 12.76
C PHE A 91 12.85 -11.51 11.70
N ILE A 92 12.94 -12.83 11.65
CA ILE A 92 12.08 -13.66 10.81
C ILE A 92 10.60 -13.45 11.18
N ALA A 93 10.26 -13.37 12.47
CA ALA A 93 8.90 -13.08 12.91
C ALA A 93 8.42 -11.69 12.43
N LEU A 94 9.26 -10.66 12.46
CA LEU A 94 8.95 -9.34 11.92
C LEU A 94 8.70 -9.37 10.40
N LEU A 95 9.55 -10.08 9.65
CA LEU A 95 9.38 -10.26 8.21
C LEU A 95 8.09 -11.03 7.88
N LEU A 96 7.81 -12.11 8.59
CA LEU A 96 6.58 -12.89 8.42
C LEU A 96 5.34 -12.04 8.74
N LEU A 97 5.38 -11.29 9.85
CA LEU A 97 4.30 -10.39 10.24
C LEU A 97 4.06 -9.31 9.17
N PHE A 98 5.13 -8.73 8.63
CA PHE A 98 5.05 -7.78 7.53
C PHE A 98 4.43 -8.39 6.28
N CYS A 99 4.85 -9.60 5.89
CA CYS A 99 4.29 -10.33 4.75
C CYS A 99 2.80 -10.61 4.91
N VAL A 100 2.38 -11.12 6.07
CA VAL A 100 0.96 -11.39 6.36
C VAL A 100 0.15 -10.10 6.27
N ASN A 101 0.64 -9.01 6.88
CA ASN A 101 -0.01 -7.71 6.82
C ASN A 101 -0.15 -7.19 5.38
N LEU A 102 0.89 -7.31 4.54
CA LEU A 102 0.81 -6.93 3.12
C LEU A 102 -0.23 -7.76 2.36
N ILE A 103 -0.31 -9.07 2.61
CA ILE A 103 -1.28 -9.96 1.96
C ILE A 103 -2.69 -9.56 2.35
N VAL A 104 -2.97 -9.42 3.65
CA VAL A 104 -4.29 -9.03 4.16
C VAL A 104 -4.71 -7.66 3.61
N CYS A 105 -3.80 -6.67 3.67
CA CYS A 105 -4.04 -5.33 3.11
C CYS A 105 -4.35 -5.38 1.61
N THR A 106 -3.67 -6.25 0.86
CA THR A 106 -3.89 -6.42 -0.58
C THR A 106 -5.26 -7.03 -0.86
N LEU A 107 -5.62 -8.10 -0.14
CA LEU A 107 -6.89 -8.80 -0.32
C LEU A 107 -8.11 -7.92 0.01
N ASP A 108 -8.04 -7.11 1.08
CA ASP A 108 -9.13 -6.20 1.44
C ASP A 108 -9.29 -5.05 0.42
N ARG A 109 -8.19 -4.53 -0.11
CA ARG A 109 -8.19 -3.36 -1.01
C ARG A 109 -8.45 -3.69 -2.47
N LEU A 110 -8.09 -4.90 -2.91
CA LEU A 110 -8.25 -5.35 -4.30
C LEU A 110 -9.69 -5.25 -4.82
N PRO A 111 -10.74 -5.79 -4.15
CA PRO A 111 -12.11 -5.73 -4.66
C PRO A 111 -12.61 -4.29 -4.73
N LYS A 112 -12.25 -3.45 -3.74
CA LYS A 112 -12.59 -2.02 -3.72
C LYS A 112 -11.99 -1.31 -4.92
N THR A 113 -10.73 -1.61 -5.24
CA THR A 113 -10.04 -0.99 -6.39
C THR A 113 -10.59 -1.46 -7.73
N LEU A 114 -10.87 -2.76 -7.89
CA LEU A 114 -11.50 -3.31 -9.08
C LEU A 114 -12.88 -2.71 -9.31
N LYS A 115 -13.69 -2.56 -8.24
CA LYS A 115 -14.99 -1.89 -8.32
C LYS A 115 -14.84 -0.46 -8.84
N ILE A 116 -13.86 0.30 -8.36
CA ILE A 116 -13.68 1.69 -8.82
C ILE A 116 -13.16 1.76 -10.27
N ILE A 117 -12.30 0.82 -10.69
CA ILE A 117 -11.80 0.78 -12.08
C ILE A 117 -12.92 0.41 -13.06
N ASN A 118 -13.82 -0.48 -12.64
CA ASN A 118 -14.93 -0.96 -13.47
C ASN A 118 -16.17 -0.06 -13.39
N THR A 119 -16.30 0.79 -12.37
CA THR A 119 -17.41 1.74 -12.26
C THR A 119 -17.19 2.89 -13.23
N PRO A 120 -18.10 3.11 -14.21
CA PRO A 120 -17.99 4.26 -15.09
C PRO A 120 -18.13 5.56 -14.30
N MET A 121 -17.39 6.58 -14.71
CA MET A 121 -17.54 7.92 -14.16
C MET A 121 -18.98 8.38 -14.39
N LYS A 122 -19.61 8.90 -13.34
CA LYS A 122 -20.96 9.48 -13.41
C LYS A 122 -20.86 10.99 -13.64
N PRO A 123 -21.83 11.59 -14.34
CA PRO A 123 -21.97 13.04 -14.41
C PRO A 123 -22.00 13.65 -13.00
N MET A 124 -21.38 14.82 -12.86
CA MET A 124 -21.27 15.52 -11.59
C MET A 124 -22.16 16.76 -11.66
N GLY A 125 -23.17 16.83 -10.79
CA GLY A 125 -24.05 17.99 -10.75
C GLY A 125 -23.29 19.31 -10.54
N GLU A 126 -23.86 20.39 -11.04
CA GLU A 126 -23.25 21.73 -11.07
C GLU A 126 -22.75 22.21 -9.69
N THR A 127 -23.46 21.86 -8.62
CA THR A 127 -23.08 22.18 -7.23
C THR A 127 -21.74 21.55 -6.84
N VAL A 128 -21.46 20.32 -7.27
CA VAL A 128 -20.20 19.63 -7.00
C VAL A 128 -19.07 20.29 -7.77
N ILE A 129 -19.29 20.64 -9.05
CA ILE A 129 -18.29 21.34 -9.87
C ILE A 129 -17.88 22.67 -9.23
N LYS A 130 -18.84 23.41 -8.66
CA LYS A 130 -18.57 24.67 -7.94
C LYS A 130 -17.72 24.48 -6.68
N THR A 131 -17.72 23.31 -6.06
CA THR A 131 -16.87 23.01 -4.89
C THR A 131 -15.46 22.54 -5.24
N LEU A 132 -15.19 22.21 -6.52
CA LEU A 132 -13.88 21.72 -6.92
C LEU A 132 -12.80 22.81 -6.77
N PRO A 133 -11.59 22.44 -6.30
CA PRO A 133 -10.50 23.39 -6.09
C PRO A 133 -9.95 23.96 -7.41
N VAL A 134 -10.08 23.21 -8.50
CA VAL A 134 -9.66 23.63 -9.84
C VAL A 134 -10.91 23.69 -10.71
N LYS A 135 -11.35 24.91 -11.02
CA LYS A 135 -12.48 25.19 -11.90
C LYS A 135 -12.20 26.43 -12.73
N LYS A 136 -12.71 26.45 -13.95
CA LYS A 136 -12.59 27.59 -14.86
C LYS A 136 -13.86 27.72 -15.69
N GLU A 137 -14.43 28.92 -15.70
CA GLU A 137 -15.58 29.26 -16.54
C GLU A 137 -15.09 30.06 -17.75
N LEU A 138 -15.61 29.72 -18.93
CA LEU A 138 -15.27 30.37 -20.19
C LEU A 138 -16.57 30.71 -20.93
N ARG A 139 -16.67 31.93 -21.44
CA ARG A 139 -17.78 32.36 -22.30
C ARG A 139 -17.35 32.27 -23.75
N VAL A 140 -18.06 31.46 -24.54
CA VAL A 140 -17.77 31.25 -25.97
C VAL A 140 -18.91 31.85 -26.79
N LYS A 141 -18.59 32.62 -27.83
CA LYS A 141 -19.56 33.12 -28.81
C LYS A 141 -19.84 32.04 -29.86
N ALA A 142 -20.50 30.96 -29.45
CA ALA A 142 -20.91 29.86 -30.33
C ALA A 142 -22.22 29.25 -29.81
N GLY A 143 -23.01 28.64 -30.69
CA GLY A 143 -24.15 27.84 -30.28
C GLY A 143 -23.70 26.60 -29.49
N LEU A 144 -24.56 26.08 -28.62
CA LEU A 144 -24.26 24.94 -27.73
C LEU A 144 -23.65 23.75 -28.48
N ALA A 145 -24.23 23.38 -29.62
CA ALA A 145 -23.76 22.27 -30.46
C ALA A 145 -22.34 22.51 -31.01
N ALA A 146 -22.08 23.71 -31.55
CA ALA A 146 -20.77 24.05 -32.10
C ALA A 146 -19.67 24.12 -31.02
N ALA A 147 -20.01 24.63 -29.82
CA ALA A 147 -19.11 24.63 -28.69
C ALA A 147 -18.80 23.19 -28.23
N LYS A 148 -19.83 22.35 -28.09
CA LYS A 148 -19.70 20.93 -27.73
C LYS A 148 -18.75 20.20 -28.68
N ASP A 149 -18.97 20.31 -29.99
CA ASP A 149 -18.18 19.61 -31.00
C ASP A 149 -16.71 20.08 -30.99
N ALA A 150 -16.47 21.38 -30.78
CA ALA A 150 -15.10 21.90 -30.64
C ALA A 150 -14.37 21.31 -29.43
N PHE A 151 -15.04 21.23 -28.28
CA PHE A 151 -14.45 20.63 -27.06
C PHE A 151 -14.24 19.11 -27.20
N LEU A 152 -15.20 18.40 -27.80
CA LEU A 152 -15.07 16.97 -28.09
C LEU A 152 -13.87 16.68 -29.00
N ASN A 153 -13.73 17.43 -30.09
CA ASN A 153 -12.63 17.26 -31.03
C ASN A 153 -11.28 17.57 -30.37
N SER A 154 -11.19 18.64 -29.57
CA SER A 154 -9.97 18.99 -28.85
C SER A 154 -9.56 17.92 -27.83
N LEU A 155 -10.52 17.41 -27.04
CA LEU A 155 -10.26 16.35 -26.05
C LEU A 155 -9.89 15.02 -26.72
N SER A 156 -10.58 14.66 -27.79
CA SER A 156 -10.30 13.45 -28.57
C SER A 156 -8.91 13.52 -29.22
N ALA A 157 -8.54 14.65 -29.80
CA ALA A 157 -7.20 14.88 -30.37
C ALA A 157 -6.08 14.77 -29.32
N ALA A 158 -6.35 15.12 -28.08
CA ALA A 158 -5.43 14.93 -26.95
C ALA A 158 -5.42 13.49 -26.39
N GLY A 159 -6.15 12.56 -27.00
CA GLY A 159 -6.19 11.14 -26.64
C GLY A 159 -7.00 10.85 -25.37
N PHE A 160 -7.98 11.70 -25.06
CA PHE A 160 -8.92 11.46 -23.97
C PHE A 160 -10.15 10.69 -24.45
N ARG A 161 -10.59 9.73 -23.65
CA ARG A 161 -11.87 9.04 -23.88
C ARG A 161 -12.97 9.87 -23.24
N VAL A 162 -13.74 10.57 -24.07
CA VAL A 162 -14.81 11.46 -23.61
C VAL A 162 -16.12 10.69 -23.55
N PHE A 163 -16.91 10.97 -22.52
CA PHE A 163 -18.25 10.47 -22.33
C PHE A 163 -19.19 11.65 -22.23
N GLU A 164 -20.41 11.45 -22.71
CA GLU A 164 -21.44 12.47 -22.77
C GLU A 164 -22.58 12.09 -21.84
N ALA A 165 -23.01 13.05 -21.03
CA ALA A 165 -24.30 13.02 -20.35
C ALA A 165 -25.09 14.26 -20.78
N ALA A 166 -26.34 14.05 -21.17
CA ALA A 166 -27.27 15.15 -21.45
C ALA A 166 -28.20 15.30 -20.25
N GLU A 167 -28.22 16.48 -19.64
CA GLU A 167 -29.16 16.82 -18.58
C GLU A 167 -29.96 18.05 -19.02
N GLY A 168 -31.17 17.80 -19.53
CA GLY A 168 -32.07 18.83 -20.04
C GLY A 168 -31.47 19.60 -21.22
N ASP A 169 -31.34 20.93 -21.05
CA ASP A 169 -30.81 21.87 -22.06
C ASP A 169 -29.29 22.09 -21.92
N SER A 170 -28.62 21.28 -21.10
CA SER A 170 -27.18 21.33 -20.84
C SER A 170 -26.48 20.04 -21.28
N VAL A 171 -25.25 20.19 -21.77
CA VAL A 171 -24.40 19.06 -22.18
C VAL A 171 -23.22 18.97 -21.24
N GLU A 172 -23.08 17.82 -20.59
CA GLU A 172 -21.92 17.51 -19.75
C GLU A 172 -20.98 16.56 -20.49
N LEU A 173 -19.72 16.98 -20.61
CA LEU A 173 -18.64 16.17 -21.13
C LEU A 173 -17.70 15.81 -19.99
N TYR A 174 -17.45 14.52 -19.79
CA TYR A 174 -16.53 14.05 -18.78
C TYR A 174 -15.52 13.07 -19.37
N THR A 175 -14.30 13.13 -18.86
CA THR A 175 -13.22 12.22 -19.28
C THR A 175 -12.38 11.80 -18.09
N GLN A 176 -11.86 10.58 -18.16
CA GLN A 176 -10.97 10.02 -17.15
C GLN A 176 -9.83 9.27 -17.82
N LYS A 177 -8.61 9.69 -17.53
CA LYS A 177 -7.37 9.01 -17.94
C LYS A 177 -6.68 8.40 -16.72
N GLY A 178 -5.98 7.28 -16.92
CA GLY A 178 -5.18 6.66 -15.86
C GLY A 178 -5.96 5.79 -14.85
N ARG A 179 -7.10 5.20 -15.23
CA ARG A 179 -7.86 4.31 -14.33
C ARG A 179 -7.01 3.15 -13.76
N TYR A 180 -6.09 2.62 -14.56
CA TYR A 180 -5.21 1.51 -14.21
C TYR A 180 -3.99 1.91 -13.36
N SER A 181 -3.70 3.20 -13.17
CA SER A 181 -2.56 3.61 -12.32
C SER A 181 -2.70 3.07 -10.88
N ARG A 182 -3.94 2.87 -10.44
CA ARG A 182 -4.29 2.28 -9.14
C ARG A 182 -3.86 0.82 -9.01
N LEU A 183 -3.66 0.10 -10.11
CA LEU A 183 -3.12 -1.26 -10.11
C LEU A 183 -1.61 -1.30 -9.81
N GLY A 184 -0.90 -0.19 -9.97
CA GLY A 184 0.54 -0.12 -9.73
C GLY A 184 0.96 -0.55 -8.32
N LEU A 185 0.15 -0.21 -7.32
CA LEU A 185 0.40 -0.65 -5.94
C LEU A 185 0.44 -2.18 -5.82
N TYR A 186 -0.46 -2.88 -6.50
CA TYR A 186 -0.58 -4.33 -6.45
C TYR A 186 0.59 -5.01 -7.16
N ILE A 187 1.13 -4.39 -8.21
CA ILE A 187 2.34 -4.87 -8.88
C ILE A 187 3.54 -4.85 -7.92
N VAL A 188 3.67 -3.79 -7.11
CA VAL A 188 4.73 -3.68 -6.08
C VAL A 188 4.56 -4.75 -4.99
N HIS A 189 3.32 -5.03 -4.57
CA HIS A 189 3.10 -6.08 -3.57
C HIS A 189 3.44 -7.46 -4.13
N LEU A 190 3.07 -7.71 -5.39
CA LEU A 190 3.40 -8.95 -6.08
C LEU A 190 4.91 -9.13 -6.26
N SER A 191 5.65 -8.05 -6.58
CA SER A 191 7.11 -8.14 -6.75
C SER A 191 7.82 -8.51 -5.44
N ILE A 192 7.39 -7.92 -4.31
CA ILE A 192 7.90 -8.28 -2.97
C ILE A 192 7.65 -9.76 -2.70
N PHE A 193 6.45 -10.27 -3.00
CA PHE A 193 6.12 -11.69 -2.81
C PHE A 193 6.97 -12.61 -3.71
N LEU A 194 7.19 -12.23 -4.97
CA LEU A 194 8.07 -12.97 -5.89
C LEU A 194 9.51 -13.03 -5.38
N ILE A 195 10.03 -11.94 -4.80
CA ILE A 195 11.37 -11.91 -4.18
C ILE A 195 11.43 -12.89 -3.02
N PHE A 196 10.42 -12.93 -2.15
CA PHE A 196 10.40 -13.87 -1.02
C PHE A 196 10.33 -15.33 -1.45
N ILE A 197 9.49 -15.67 -2.44
CA ILE A 197 9.45 -17.02 -3.00
C ILE A 197 10.82 -17.39 -3.58
N GLY A 198 11.42 -16.47 -4.36
CA GLY A 198 12.76 -16.67 -4.92
C GLY A 198 13.81 -16.92 -3.85
N ALA A 199 13.77 -16.17 -2.74
CA ALA A 199 14.68 -16.37 -1.61
C ALA A 199 14.50 -17.75 -0.95
N ILE A 200 13.26 -18.21 -0.75
CA ILE A 200 12.98 -19.53 -0.16
C ILE A 200 13.45 -20.67 -1.07
N ILE A 201 13.18 -20.59 -2.38
CA ILE A 201 13.63 -21.59 -3.35
C ILE A 201 15.16 -21.60 -3.40
N GLY A 202 15.78 -20.42 -3.50
CA GLY A 202 17.24 -20.29 -3.51
C GLY A 202 17.89 -20.84 -2.25
N ALA A 203 17.31 -20.60 -1.08
CA ALA A 203 17.80 -21.17 0.19
C ALA A 203 17.71 -22.70 0.20
N LYS A 204 16.62 -23.28 -0.33
CA LYS A 204 16.45 -24.74 -0.41
C LYS A 204 17.43 -25.38 -1.40
N GLU A 205 17.64 -24.76 -2.55
CA GLU A 205 18.57 -25.25 -3.57
C GLU A 205 20.03 -25.13 -3.12
N ALA A 206 20.39 -24.03 -2.46
CA ALA A 206 21.70 -23.89 -1.82
C ALA A 206 21.91 -24.98 -0.75
N GLY A 207 20.93 -25.24 0.11
CA GLY A 207 21.01 -26.30 1.12
C GLY A 207 21.11 -27.72 0.53
N SER A 208 20.54 -27.96 -0.66
CA SER A 208 20.65 -29.25 -1.35
C SER A 208 22.00 -29.48 -2.04
N ARG A 209 22.77 -28.42 -2.28
CA ARG A 209 24.07 -28.48 -2.98
C ARG A 209 25.26 -28.67 -2.04
N PHE A 210 25.07 -28.49 -0.73
CA PHE A 210 26.09 -28.65 0.32
C PHE A 210 25.89 -29.90 1.19
N ARG A 211 25.02 -30.83 0.78
CA ARG A 211 24.86 -32.16 1.38
C ARG A 211 25.18 -33.22 0.35
#